data_AF-A0A316SCS9-F1
#
_entry.id   AF-A0A316SCS9-F1
#
_cell.length_a   1.000
_cell.length_b   1.000
_cell.length_c   1.000
_cell.angle_alpha   90.00
_cell.angle_beta   90.00
_cell.angle_gamma   90.00
#
_symmetry.space_group_name_H-M   'P 1'
#
loop_
_entity.id
_entity.type
_entity.pdbx_description
1 polymer ?
#
loop_
_entity_poly.entity_id
_entity_poly.type
_entity_poly.pdbx_seq_one_letter_code
_entity_poly.pdbx_strand_id
1 'polypeptide(L)' 'MSISIRLNEQENELIKNFAKVNNMSVSEFIRKTVMERIEDEIDLEDYKKAMSEYKKNPKTYSMKEMAEELGL' A
#
# COMPACT_ATOMS: atom_id res chain seq x y z
N MET A 1 16.92 5.18 -14.99
CA MET A 1 16.15 6.42 -14.77
C MET A 1 16.58 6.99 -13.42
N SER A 2 16.80 8.29 -13.31
CA SER A 2 17.14 8.96 -12.05
C SER A 2 16.07 10.00 -11.72
N ILE A 3 15.86 10.24 -10.42
CA ILE A 3 14.94 11.25 -9.90
C ILE A 3 15.77 12.20 -9.03
N SER A 4 15.67 13.50 -9.30
CA SER A 4 16.33 14.54 -8.50
C SER A 4 15.29 15.20 -7.60
N ILE A 5 15.50 15.15 -6.29
CA ILE A 5 14.64 15.76 -5.28
C ILE A 5 15.41 16.91 -4.64
N ARG A 6 14.80 18.09 -4.55
CA ARG A 6 15.37 19.22 -3.80
C ARG A 6 15.01 19.04 -2.33
N LEU A 7 16.03 19.08 -1.48
CA LEU A 7 15.93 18.95 -0.03
C LEU A 7 16.72 20.08 0.59
N ASN A 8 16.27 20.57 1.75
CA ASN A 8 17.12 21.36 2.61
C ASN A 8 18.11 20.45 3.38
N GLU A 9 19.09 21.05 4.06
CA GLU A 9 20.13 20.27 4.75
C GLU A 9 19.57 19.34 5.83
N GLN A 10 18.57 19.82 6.60
CA GLN A 10 17.96 19.04 7.68
C GLN A 10 17.19 17.83 7.14
N GLU A 11 16.43 18.00 6.05
CA GLU A 11 15.73 16.90 5.38
C GLU A 11 16.71 15.87 4.82
N ASN A 12 17.80 16.32 4.20
CA ASN A 12 18.85 15.48 3.65
C ASN A 12 19.52 14.62 4.73
N GLU A 13 19.88 15.23 5.87
CA GLU A 13 20.46 14.51 7.00
C GLU A 13 19.47 13.50 7.60
N LEU A 14 18.21 13.90 7.79
CA LEU A 14 17.17 13.04 8.34
C LEU A 14 16.94 11.79 7.48
N ILE A 15 16.77 11.96 6.17
CA ILE A 15 16.53 10.85 5.24
C ILE A 15 17.73 9.90 5.20
N LYS A 16 18.96 10.44 5.15
CA LYS A 16 20.19 9.63 5.16
C LYS A 16 20.33 8.84 6.45
N ASN A 17 20.10 9.47 7.59
CA ASN A 17 20.20 8.83 8.90
C ASN A 17 19.14 7.74 9.08
N PHE A 18 17.90 8.01 8.66
CA PHE A 18 16.83 7.02 8.70
C PHE A 18 17.18 5.79 7.85
N ALA A 19 17.61 6.00 6.61
CA ALA A 19 18.01 4.91 5.72
C ALA A 19 19.17 4.09 6.32
N LYS A 20 20.17 4.78 6.88
CA LYS A 20 21.32 4.15 7.53
C LYS A 20 20.93 3.28 8.73
N VAL A 21 20.09 3.79 9.63
CA VAL A 21 19.62 3.05 10.82
C VAL A 21 18.85 1.79 10.43
N ASN A 22 18.13 1.83 9.30
CA ASN A 22 17.36 0.71 8.77
C ASN A 22 18.15 -0.16 7.76
N ASN A 23 19.49 -0.01 7.69
CA ASN A 23 20.36 -0.76 6.77
C ASN A 23 19.89 -0.75 5.30
N MET A 24 19.33 0.37 4.85
CA MET A 24 18.84 0.56 3.49
C MET A 24 19.56 1.72 2.82
N SER A 25 19.61 1.70 1.48
CA SER A 25 20.07 2.88 0.74
C SER A 25 18.95 3.93 0.69
N VAL A 26 19.31 5.22 0.52
CA VAL A 26 18.31 6.28 0.31
C VAL A 26 17.43 5.98 -0.89
N SER A 27 18.01 5.47 -1.99
CA SER A 27 17.24 5.11 -3.18
C SER A 27 16.26 3.96 -2.94
N GLU A 28 16.61 2.99 -2.09
CA GLU A 28 15.71 1.91 -1.70
C GLU A 28 14.58 2.42 -0.83
N PHE A 29 14.91 3.24 0.19
CA PHE A 29 13.92 3.86 1.07
C PHE A 29 12.88 4.65 0.28
N ILE A 30 13.32 5.55 -0.60
CA ILE A 30 12.43 6.37 -1.43
C ILE A 30 11.60 5.50 -2.38
N ARG A 31 12.21 4.48 -3.01
CA ARG A 31 11.47 3.57 -3.89
C ARG A 31 10.36 2.84 -3.14
N LYS A 32 10.68 2.23 -2.00
CA LYS A 32 9.69 1.49 -1.18
C LYS A 32 8.55 2.41 -0.74
N THR A 33 8.89 3.56 -0.15
CA THR A 33 7.90 4.54 0.33
C THR A 33 6.95 5.00 -0.78
N VAL A 34 7.48 5.29 -1.98
CA VAL A 34 6.66 5.71 -3.11
C VAL A 34 5.75 4.59 -3.60
N MET A 35 6.26 3.36 -3.69
CA MET A 35 5.46 2.22 -4.13
C MET A 35 4.35 1.86 -3.13
N GLU A 36 4.67 1.86 -1.83
CA GLU A 36 3.69 1.63 -0.76
C GLU A 36 2.57 2.68 -0.83
N ARG A 37 2.91 3.95 -1.02
CA ARG A 37 1.91 5.03 -1.15
C ARG A 37 0.99 4.86 -2.37
N ILE A 38 1.52 4.33 -3.47
CA ILE A 38 0.75 4.03 -4.69
C ILE A 38 -0.20 2.86 -4.44
N GLU A 39 0.29 1.80 -3.80
CA GLU A 39 -0.48 0.62 -3.42
C GLU A 39 -1.64 1.00 -2.49
N ASP A 40 -1.39 1.81 -1.46
CA ASP A 40 -2.43 2.31 -0.54
C ASP A 40 -3.58 3.04 -1.27
N GLU A 41 -3.28 3.82 -2.33
CA GLU A 41 -4.32 4.50 -3.11
C GLU A 41 -5.14 3.53 -3.95
N ILE A 42 -4.48 2.54 -4.57
CA ILE A 42 -5.14 1.51 -5.37
C ILE A 42 -6.05 0.66 -4.47
N ASP A 43 -5.53 0.19 -3.34
CA ASP A 43 -6.27 -0.59 -2.35
C ASP A 43 -7.49 0.18 -1.82
N LEU A 44 -7.33 1.48 -1.56
CA LEU A 44 -8.45 2.34 -1.13
C LEU A 44 -9.52 2.47 -2.20
N GLU A 45 -9.13 2.60 -3.47
CA GLU A 45 -10.07 2.66 -4.60
C GLU A 45 -10.83 1.34 -4.75
N ASP A 46 -10.13 0.21 -4.71
CA ASP A 46 -10.72 -1.12 -4.84
C ASP A 46 -11.65 -1.44 -3.66
N TYR A 47 -11.27 -1.07 -2.44
CA TYR A 47 -12.15 -1.14 -1.28
C TYR A 47 -13.44 -0.33 -1.50
N LYS A 48 -13.34 0.91 -2.00
CA LYS A 48 -14.52 1.75 -2.26
C LYS A 48 -15.45 1.12 -3.30
N LYS A 49 -14.89 0.53 -4.36
CA LYS A 49 -15.65 -0.20 -5.39
C LYS A 49 -16.36 -1.42 -4.79
N ALA A 50 -15.61 -2.30 -4.13
CA ALA A 50 -16.14 -3.51 -3.51
C ALA A 50 -17.24 -3.18 -2.48
N MET A 51 -17.03 -2.16 -1.66
CA MET A 51 -18.01 -1.72 -0.66
C MET A 51 -19.26 -1.11 -1.30
N SER A 52 -19.14 -0.41 -2.43
CA SER A 52 -20.28 0.10 -3.20
C SER A 52 -21.11 -1.04 -3.79
N GLU A 53 -20.45 -2.06 -4.35
CA GLU A 53 -21.11 -3.27 -4.87
C GLU A 53 -21.81 -4.05 -3.77
N TYR A 54 -21.13 -4.27 -2.64
CA TYR A 54 -21.72 -4.92 -1.47
C TYR A 54 -22.92 -4.15 -0.92
N LYS A 55 -22.87 -2.81 -0.84
CA LYS A 55 -24.02 -2.01 -0.39
C LYS A 55 -25.23 -2.14 -1.31
N LYS A 56 -25.03 -2.38 -2.61
CA LYS A 56 -26.14 -2.64 -3.56
C LYS A 56 -26.74 -4.03 -3.36
N ASN A 57 -25.94 -5.01 -2.97
CA ASN A 57 -26.39 -6.38 -2.70
C ASN A 57 -25.62 -6.98 -1.51
N PRO A 58 -26.05 -6.73 -0.25
CA PRO A 58 -25.29 -7.07 0.94
C PRO A 58 -25.47 -8.54 1.33
N LYS A 59 -25.24 -9.45 0.38
CA LYS A 59 -25.28 -10.88 0.60
C LYS A 59 -24.02 -11.30 1.33
N THR A 60 -24.20 -12.07 2.40
CA THR A 60 -23.10 -12.70 3.14
C THR A 60 -23.37 -14.20 3.23
N TYR A 61 -22.31 -14.97 3.43
CA TYR A 61 -22.36 -16.41 3.54
C TYR A 61 -21.64 -16.83 4.82
N SER A 62 -22.19 -17.81 5.51
CA SER A 62 -21.46 -18.56 6.51
C SER A 62 -20.36 -19.41 5.85
N MET A 63 -19.37 -19.81 6.64
CA MET A 63 -18.31 -20.71 6.15
C MET A 63 -18.87 -22.01 5.57
N LYS A 64 -19.97 -22.52 6.14
CA LYS A 64 -20.64 -23.74 5.66
C LYS A 64 -21.27 -23.53 4.28
N GLU A 65 -22.03 -22.46 4.10
CA GLU A 65 -22.65 -22.13 2.81
C GLU A 65 -21.60 -21.89 1.73
N MET A 66 -20.49 -21.23 2.07
CA MET A 66 -19.40 -20.99 1.13
C MET A 66 -18.66 -22.30 0.74
N ALA A 67 -18.44 -23.21 1.68
CA ALA A 67 -17.83 -24.52 1.40
C ALA A 67 -18.73 -25.36 0.48
N GLU A 68 -20.04 -25.39 0.76
CA GLU A 68 -21.02 -26.05 -0.11
C GLU A 68 -21.05 -25.45 -1.53
N GLU A 69 -21.00 -24.11 -1.67
CA GLU A 69 -20.97 -23.42 -2.97
C GLU A 69 -19.66 -23.69 -3.76
N LEU A 70 -18.54 -23.88 -3.06
CA LEU A 70 -17.23 -24.16 -3.67
C LEU A 70 -16.93 -25.66 -3.87
N GLY A 71 -17.80 -26.56 -3.38
CA GLY A 71 -17.61 -28.01 -3.47
C GLY A 71 -16.48 -28.55 -2.58
N LEU A 72 -16.23 -27.90 -1.44
CA LEU A 72 -15.21 -28.25 -0.45
C LEU A 72 -15.79 -28.96 0.77
#